data_AF-A0A7V7D2X7-F1
#
_entry.id   AF-A0A7V7D2X7-F1
#
_cell.length_a   1.000
_cell.length_b   1.000
_cell.length_c   1.000
_cell.angle_alpha   90.00
_cell.angle_beta   90.00
_cell.angle_gamma   90.00
#
_symmetry.space_group_name_H-M   'P 1'
#
loop_
_entity.id
_entity.type
_entity.pdbx_description
1 polymer ?
#
loop_
_entity_poly.entity_id
_entity_poly.type
_entity_poly.pdbx_seq_one_letter_code
_entity_poly.pdbx_strand_id
1 'polypeptide(L)'
;PAILKALKEAGLPEELSWLPLIESAFKVRALSSARALGLWQFIASTGYRYGLNRDRWVDERMDPEKSTAAAIAYLKDLHQIFGDWYTALAAYNCGEGRVLRCIKTQRINYLDHFWDLYEKLPSETAFYVPKYLAVLHILKDPAAYGFVLPPVDKEIQTDVVVTNRQVNLRVMADNIGVPYEELRDLNPDLRYSSTPPGEYSFRMPRGKETLLASVFEKLPEWQPPVPDSVIHRVRKGETLSGISKKYRTSVGAIMGLNGLRSTKYLKVGWNLKIPVGKQYASAKQTVSPSRQQSVIEKSPEIYVVRNGDSLWTIANRFGTTTKAIMSLNRLSSARLGIGQPLKMPKPTVIAQSHSPGQVVAGECTVMKGDSPYTIAHKHGLSVEDLLRMNGLNSRSTIFPGQVLMVKPK
;
A
#
# COMPACT_ATOMS: atom_id res chain seq x y z
N PRO A 1 -13.14 -14.96 -32.41
CA PRO A 1 -14.27 -14.60 -33.34
C PRO A 1 -14.52 -13.10 -33.46
N ALA A 2 -14.82 -12.40 -32.34
CA ALA A 2 -15.15 -10.97 -32.35
C ALA A 2 -14.05 -10.08 -32.97
N ILE A 3 -12.78 -10.33 -32.63
CA ILE A 3 -11.63 -9.58 -33.20
C ILE A 3 -11.56 -9.72 -34.72
N LEU A 4 -11.71 -10.95 -35.22
CA LEU A 4 -11.67 -11.25 -36.65
C LEU A 4 -12.81 -10.55 -37.39
N LYS A 5 -14.01 -10.53 -36.81
CA LYS A 5 -15.16 -9.78 -37.34
C LYS A 5 -14.86 -8.28 -37.42
N ALA A 6 -14.35 -7.68 -36.33
CA ALA A 6 -14.01 -6.26 -36.29
C ALA A 6 -12.92 -5.88 -37.32
N LEU A 7 -11.91 -6.73 -37.51
CA LEU A 7 -10.87 -6.52 -38.52
C LEU A 7 -11.42 -6.57 -39.94
N LYS A 8 -12.29 -7.55 -40.24
CA LYS A 8 -12.98 -7.66 -41.54
C LYS A 8 -13.80 -6.42 -41.85
N GLU A 9 -14.63 -5.99 -40.90
CA GLU A 9 -15.45 -4.78 -41.03
C GLU A 9 -14.59 -3.53 -41.25
N ALA A 10 -13.39 -3.50 -40.67
CA ALA A 10 -12.43 -2.43 -40.86
C ALA A 10 -11.62 -2.52 -42.17
N GLY A 11 -11.75 -3.59 -42.95
CA GLY A 11 -10.98 -3.84 -44.17
C GLY A 11 -9.51 -4.18 -43.92
N LEU A 12 -9.18 -4.72 -42.75
CA LEU A 12 -7.82 -5.12 -42.38
C LEU A 12 -7.60 -6.63 -42.63
N PRO A 13 -6.35 -7.07 -42.88
CA PRO A 13 -6.02 -8.49 -43.00
C PRO A 13 -6.46 -9.31 -41.79
N GLU A 14 -7.05 -10.48 -42.03
CA GLU A 14 -7.59 -11.37 -41.00
C GLU A 14 -6.49 -11.90 -40.07
N GLU A 15 -5.29 -12.07 -40.62
CA GLU A 15 -4.11 -12.58 -39.93
C GLU A 15 -3.74 -11.71 -38.72
N LEU A 16 -4.02 -10.40 -38.77
CA LEU A 16 -3.74 -9.48 -37.67
C LEU A 16 -4.53 -9.81 -36.39
N SER A 17 -5.59 -10.64 -36.50
CA SER A 17 -6.32 -11.17 -35.34
C SER A 17 -5.45 -12.02 -34.41
N TRP A 18 -4.28 -12.46 -34.87
CA TRP A 18 -3.32 -13.24 -34.09
C TRP A 18 -2.28 -12.39 -33.35
N LEU A 19 -2.24 -11.07 -33.55
CA LEU A 19 -1.32 -10.21 -32.79
C LEU A 19 -1.51 -10.33 -31.28
N PRO A 20 -2.74 -10.39 -30.72
CA PRO A 20 -2.93 -10.59 -29.29
C PRO A 20 -2.33 -11.90 -28.74
N LEU A 21 -2.12 -12.92 -29.58
CA LEU A 21 -1.43 -14.14 -29.17
C LEU A 21 0.02 -13.83 -28.76
N ILE A 22 0.69 -12.98 -29.54
CA ILE A 22 2.09 -12.61 -29.35
C ILE A 22 2.22 -11.59 -28.24
N GLU A 23 1.28 -10.65 -28.17
CA GLU A 23 1.29 -9.54 -27.22
C GLU A 23 0.93 -10.00 -25.80
N SER A 24 -0.15 -10.76 -25.64
CA SER A 24 -0.70 -11.08 -24.32
C SER A 24 -1.07 -12.54 -24.13
N ALA A 25 -0.89 -13.39 -25.16
CA ALA A 25 -1.50 -14.71 -25.23
C ALA A 25 -3.03 -14.65 -25.02
N PHE A 26 -3.67 -13.66 -25.64
CA PHE A 26 -5.11 -13.35 -25.50
C PHE A 26 -5.57 -12.97 -24.07
N LYS A 27 -4.66 -12.65 -23.15
CA LYS A 27 -5.01 -12.30 -21.76
C LYS A 27 -5.41 -10.83 -21.64
N VAL A 28 -6.69 -10.60 -21.35
CA VAL A 28 -7.30 -9.26 -21.19
C VAL A 28 -6.73 -8.42 -20.04
N ARG A 29 -6.01 -9.03 -19.09
CA ARG A 29 -5.37 -8.36 -17.95
C ARG A 29 -3.84 -8.48 -17.94
N ALA A 30 -3.22 -8.90 -19.04
CA ALA A 30 -1.75 -9.01 -19.11
C ALA A 30 -1.10 -7.63 -18.95
N LEU A 31 -0.13 -7.53 -18.04
CA LEU A 31 0.65 -6.32 -17.79
C LEU A 31 2.13 -6.60 -18.09
N SER A 32 2.72 -5.90 -19.05
CA SER A 32 4.15 -6.03 -19.35
C SER A 32 5.03 -5.23 -18.38
N SER A 33 6.33 -5.51 -18.42
CA SER A 33 7.37 -4.74 -17.72
C SER A 33 7.38 -3.26 -18.14
N ALA A 34 7.08 -2.98 -19.42
CA ALA A 34 6.92 -1.63 -19.97
C ALA A 34 5.57 -0.97 -19.59
N ARG A 35 4.74 -1.64 -18.79
CA ARG A 35 3.39 -1.20 -18.36
C ARG A 35 2.36 -1.11 -19.49
N ALA A 36 2.60 -1.85 -20.56
CA ALA A 36 1.62 -2.14 -21.58
C ALA A 36 0.55 -3.06 -20.97
N LEU A 37 -0.73 -2.80 -21.23
CA LEU A 37 -1.83 -3.48 -20.56
C LEU A 37 -2.84 -4.03 -21.56
N GLY A 38 -3.38 -5.19 -21.22
CA GLY A 38 -4.54 -5.78 -21.85
C GLY A 38 -4.24 -6.59 -23.10
N LEU A 39 -5.29 -6.93 -23.82
CA LEU A 39 -5.24 -7.86 -24.94
C LEU A 39 -4.22 -7.44 -26.01
N TRP A 40 -4.24 -6.16 -26.35
CA TRP A 40 -3.41 -5.54 -27.39
C TRP A 40 -2.13 -4.90 -26.84
N GLN A 41 -1.84 -5.06 -25.55
CA GLN A 41 -0.68 -4.47 -24.87
C GLN A 41 -0.53 -2.96 -25.16
N PHE A 42 -1.55 -2.17 -24.85
CA PHE A 42 -1.46 -0.72 -25.00
C PHE A 42 -0.66 -0.07 -23.87
N ILE A 43 0.36 0.73 -24.23
CA ILE A 43 0.89 1.75 -23.33
C ILE A 43 -0.18 2.82 -23.12
N ALA A 44 -0.30 3.34 -21.89
CA ALA A 44 -1.37 4.29 -21.54
C ALA A 44 -1.41 5.52 -22.46
N SER A 45 -0.25 6.11 -22.80
CA SER A 45 -0.16 7.26 -23.72
C SER A 45 -0.70 6.95 -25.11
N THR A 46 -0.42 5.77 -25.64
CA THR A 46 -0.92 5.33 -26.95
C THR A 46 -2.41 5.02 -26.87
N GLY A 47 -2.87 4.37 -25.79
CA GLY A 47 -4.29 4.16 -25.54
C GLY A 47 -5.08 5.46 -25.56
N TYR A 48 -4.61 6.51 -24.87
CA TYR A 48 -5.27 7.82 -24.89
C TYR A 48 -5.33 8.44 -26.30
N ARG A 49 -4.28 8.28 -27.11
CA ARG A 49 -4.27 8.76 -28.51
C ARG A 49 -5.36 8.11 -29.36
N TYR A 50 -5.69 6.85 -29.06
CA TYR A 50 -6.69 6.06 -29.79
C TYR A 50 -8.01 5.91 -29.02
N GLY A 51 -8.31 6.86 -28.12
CA GLY A 51 -9.61 6.99 -27.48
C GLY A 51 -9.87 6.08 -26.28
N LEU A 52 -8.87 5.34 -25.79
CA LEU A 52 -8.99 4.54 -24.57
C LEU A 52 -8.85 5.41 -23.34
N ASN A 53 -9.88 5.39 -22.50
CA ASN A 53 -9.92 6.09 -21.23
C ASN A 53 -9.36 5.23 -20.11
N ARG A 54 -8.77 5.92 -19.14
CA ARG A 54 -8.26 5.32 -17.91
C ARG A 54 -8.39 6.31 -16.78
N ASP A 55 -9.14 5.91 -15.78
CA ASP A 55 -9.34 6.65 -14.55
C ASP A 55 -9.11 5.75 -13.33
N ARG A 56 -9.62 6.15 -12.16
CA ARG A 56 -9.48 5.39 -10.91
C ARG A 56 -10.23 4.06 -10.94
N TRP A 57 -11.33 3.98 -11.67
CA TRP A 57 -12.32 2.90 -11.68
C TRP A 57 -12.22 2.01 -12.91
N VAL A 58 -11.93 2.60 -14.06
CA VAL A 58 -11.96 1.96 -15.37
C VAL A 58 -10.59 2.09 -16.03
N ASP A 59 -10.12 1.03 -16.69
CA ASP A 59 -9.00 1.06 -17.63
C ASP A 59 -9.41 0.31 -18.91
N GLU A 60 -9.83 1.08 -19.92
CA GLU A 60 -10.43 0.54 -21.15
C GLU A 60 -9.44 -0.25 -22.02
N ARG A 61 -8.14 -0.21 -21.69
CA ARG A 61 -7.14 -1.09 -22.32
C ARG A 61 -7.39 -2.57 -22.03
N MET A 62 -8.09 -2.88 -20.95
CA MET A 62 -8.49 -4.25 -20.61
C MET A 62 -9.80 -4.66 -21.30
N ASP A 63 -10.60 -3.72 -21.81
CA ASP A 63 -11.84 -3.99 -22.51
C ASP A 63 -11.55 -4.54 -23.92
N PRO A 64 -11.95 -5.77 -24.27
CA PRO A 64 -11.59 -6.37 -25.56
C PRO A 64 -12.16 -5.63 -26.76
N GLU A 65 -13.39 -5.10 -26.68
CA GLU A 65 -14.03 -4.42 -27.80
C GLU A 65 -13.41 -3.04 -28.03
N LYS A 66 -13.30 -2.23 -26.96
CA LYS A 66 -12.72 -0.88 -27.05
C LYS A 66 -11.24 -0.95 -27.42
N SER A 67 -10.46 -1.83 -26.80
CA SER A 67 -9.05 -1.99 -27.14
C SER A 67 -8.84 -2.54 -28.55
N THR A 68 -9.73 -3.39 -29.07
CA THR A 68 -9.67 -3.84 -30.48
C THR A 68 -9.98 -2.69 -31.43
N ALA A 69 -10.99 -1.86 -31.17
CA ALA A 69 -11.27 -0.68 -31.99
C ALA A 69 -10.08 0.29 -32.01
N ALA A 70 -9.44 0.53 -30.86
CA ALA A 70 -8.22 1.33 -30.77
C ALA A 70 -7.04 0.70 -31.52
N ALA A 71 -6.86 -0.62 -31.44
CA ALA A 71 -5.81 -1.33 -32.18
C ALA A 71 -6.00 -1.25 -33.68
N ILE A 72 -7.23 -1.39 -34.17
CA ILE A 72 -7.58 -1.21 -35.58
C ILE A 72 -7.21 0.19 -36.05
N ALA A 73 -7.58 1.23 -35.30
CA ALA A 73 -7.23 2.61 -35.63
C ALA A 73 -5.71 2.81 -35.65
N TYR A 74 -4.99 2.26 -34.67
CA TYR A 74 -3.54 2.37 -34.62
C TYR A 74 -2.86 1.65 -35.80
N LEU A 75 -3.27 0.42 -36.10
CA LEU A 75 -2.71 -0.35 -37.21
C LEU A 75 -2.97 0.33 -38.56
N LYS A 76 -4.13 0.97 -38.74
CA LYS A 76 -4.43 1.78 -39.94
C LYS A 76 -3.46 2.95 -40.08
N ASP A 77 -3.25 3.71 -39.02
CA ASP A 77 -2.29 4.83 -39.03
C ASP A 77 -0.88 4.36 -39.35
N LEU A 78 -0.43 3.26 -38.73
CA LEU A 78 0.89 2.69 -38.98
C LEU A 78 1.02 2.24 -40.44
N HIS A 79 0.02 1.54 -40.97
CA HIS A 79 0.03 1.12 -42.37
C HIS A 79 -0.01 2.32 -43.33
N GLN A 80 -0.71 3.40 -42.98
CA GLN A 80 -0.71 4.64 -43.76
C GLN A 80 0.66 5.34 -43.75
N ILE A 81 1.39 5.29 -42.63
CA ILE A 81 2.72 5.90 -42.50
C ILE A 81 3.77 5.10 -43.29
N PHE A 82 3.76 3.77 -43.18
CA PHE A 82 4.85 2.92 -43.68
C PHE A 82 4.53 2.24 -45.03
N GLY A 83 3.25 2.09 -45.39
CA GLY A 83 2.83 1.48 -46.66
C GLY A 83 2.92 -0.04 -46.73
N ASP A 84 3.59 -0.69 -45.78
CA ASP A 84 3.65 -2.15 -45.68
C ASP A 84 3.37 -2.65 -44.25
N TRP A 85 2.79 -3.87 -44.17
CA TRP A 85 2.41 -4.46 -42.89
C TRP A 85 3.59 -4.85 -42.02
N TYR A 86 4.74 -5.26 -42.58
CA TYR A 86 5.87 -5.72 -41.77
C TYR A 86 6.50 -4.55 -41.00
N THR A 87 6.68 -3.42 -41.66
CA THR A 87 7.18 -2.19 -41.03
C THR A 87 6.14 -1.63 -40.06
N ALA A 88 4.85 -1.68 -40.40
CA ALA A 88 3.77 -1.32 -39.48
C ALA A 88 3.78 -2.17 -38.20
N LEU A 89 3.99 -3.49 -38.31
CA LEU A 89 4.10 -4.39 -37.15
C LEU A 89 5.34 -4.11 -36.30
N ALA A 90 6.49 -3.83 -36.92
CA ALA A 90 7.69 -3.40 -36.19
C ALA A 90 7.44 -2.08 -35.43
N ALA A 91 6.74 -1.14 -36.05
CA ALA A 91 6.36 0.12 -35.44
C ALA A 91 5.32 -0.05 -34.32
N TYR A 92 4.39 -0.99 -34.46
CA TYR A 92 3.43 -1.32 -33.41
C TYR A 92 4.13 -1.76 -32.12
N ASN A 93 5.16 -2.63 -32.24
CA ASN A 93 5.91 -3.15 -31.11
C ASN A 93 6.81 -2.09 -30.44
N CYS A 94 7.56 -1.30 -31.25
CA CYS A 94 8.62 -0.44 -30.72
C CYS A 94 8.34 1.06 -30.78
N GLY A 95 7.18 1.44 -31.32
CA GLY A 95 6.75 2.80 -31.59
C GLY A 95 7.20 3.32 -32.96
N GLU A 96 6.30 4.02 -33.65
CA GLU A 96 6.51 4.58 -34.99
C GLU A 96 7.69 5.55 -35.06
N GLY A 97 7.90 6.35 -34.01
CA GLY A 97 9.01 7.31 -33.97
C GLY A 97 10.39 6.66 -33.93
N ARG A 98 10.49 5.42 -33.43
CA ARG A 98 11.75 4.66 -33.43
C ARG A 98 12.06 4.14 -34.84
N VAL A 99 11.06 3.56 -35.51
CA VAL A 99 11.18 3.08 -36.89
C VAL A 99 11.50 4.24 -37.84
N LEU A 100 10.79 5.37 -37.74
CA LEU A 100 11.07 6.56 -38.54
C LEU A 100 12.49 7.11 -38.32
N ARG A 101 13.01 7.03 -37.10
CA ARG A 101 14.40 7.43 -36.81
C ARG A 101 15.39 6.49 -37.49
N CYS A 102 15.11 5.18 -37.49
CA CYS A 102 15.92 4.19 -38.18
C CYS A 102 15.96 4.47 -39.69
N ILE A 103 14.78 4.65 -40.33
CA ILE A 103 14.63 5.02 -41.74
C ILE A 103 15.45 6.29 -42.05
N LYS A 104 15.32 7.34 -41.22
CA LYS A 104 16.04 8.60 -41.43
C LYS A 104 17.57 8.45 -41.44
N THR A 105 18.14 7.45 -40.76
CA THR A 105 19.60 7.21 -40.77
C THR A 105 20.09 6.56 -42.07
N GLN A 106 19.20 5.95 -42.86
CA GLN A 106 19.57 5.21 -44.07
C GLN A 106 20.08 6.12 -45.19
N ARG A 107 19.67 7.40 -45.23
CA ARG A 107 20.02 8.37 -46.30
C ARG A 107 19.74 7.83 -47.73
N ILE A 108 18.76 6.94 -47.89
CA ILE A 108 18.39 6.35 -49.18
C ILE A 108 16.93 6.73 -49.50
N ASN A 109 16.65 7.01 -50.78
CA ASN A 109 15.35 7.47 -51.31
C ASN A 109 14.43 6.32 -51.77
N TYR A 110 14.68 5.09 -51.34
CA TYR A 110 13.84 3.95 -51.71
C TYR A 110 12.85 3.63 -50.59
N LEU A 111 11.75 2.97 -50.93
CA LEU A 111 10.77 2.45 -49.97
C LEU A 111 11.47 1.42 -49.09
N ASP A 112 12.03 1.84 -47.95
CA ASP A 112 12.65 0.95 -46.97
C ASP A 112 11.60 -0.08 -46.54
N HIS A 113 11.90 -1.36 -46.76
CA HIS A 113 11.08 -2.45 -46.25
C HIS A 113 11.61 -2.92 -44.90
N PHE A 114 10.77 -3.58 -44.12
CA PHE A 114 11.14 -4.10 -42.80
C PHE A 114 12.49 -4.82 -42.75
N TRP A 115 12.82 -5.62 -43.78
CA TRP A 115 14.04 -6.40 -43.84
C TRP A 115 15.31 -5.54 -43.96
N ASP A 116 15.22 -4.35 -44.55
CA ASP A 116 16.31 -3.37 -44.62
C ASP A 116 16.54 -2.68 -43.26
N LEU A 117 15.53 -2.73 -42.38
CA LEU A 117 15.58 -2.19 -41.02
C LEU A 117 15.98 -3.25 -39.99
N TYR A 118 15.90 -4.54 -40.33
CA TYR A 118 15.97 -5.66 -39.38
C TYR A 118 17.17 -5.58 -38.43
N GLU A 119 18.38 -5.41 -38.96
CA GLU A 119 19.62 -5.36 -38.16
C GLU A 119 19.78 -4.06 -37.36
N LYS A 120 19.05 -3.01 -37.73
CA LYS A 120 19.12 -1.67 -37.10
C LYS A 120 18.05 -1.47 -36.04
N LEU A 121 17.01 -2.32 -36.03
CA LEU A 121 15.98 -2.31 -35.01
C LEU A 121 16.49 -2.96 -33.72
N PRO A 122 15.92 -2.61 -32.55
CA PRO A 122 16.17 -3.35 -31.32
C PRO A 122 15.88 -4.84 -31.54
N SER A 123 16.69 -5.71 -30.95
CA SER A 123 16.58 -7.16 -31.14
C SER A 123 15.16 -7.68 -30.89
N GLU A 124 14.52 -7.26 -29.79
CA GLU A 124 13.13 -7.63 -29.47
C GLU A 124 12.17 -7.33 -30.63
N THR A 125 12.30 -6.15 -31.25
CA THR A 125 11.47 -5.72 -32.38
C THR A 125 11.85 -6.42 -33.68
N ALA A 126 13.15 -6.59 -33.94
CA ALA A 126 13.62 -7.33 -35.11
C ALA A 126 13.06 -8.76 -35.10
N PHE A 127 13.02 -9.42 -33.94
CA PHE A 127 12.42 -10.75 -33.78
C PHE A 127 10.89 -10.76 -33.77
N TYR A 128 10.22 -9.62 -33.57
CA TYR A 128 8.76 -9.56 -33.47
C TYR A 128 8.06 -9.98 -34.76
N VAL A 129 8.47 -9.42 -35.91
CA VAL A 129 7.83 -9.72 -37.20
C VAL A 129 8.07 -11.17 -37.65
N PRO A 130 9.30 -11.72 -37.61
CA PRO A 130 9.52 -13.15 -37.88
C PRO A 130 8.72 -14.06 -36.94
N LYS A 131 8.60 -13.71 -35.66
CA LYS A 131 7.76 -14.46 -34.71
C LYS A 131 6.30 -14.46 -35.14
N TYR A 132 5.78 -13.33 -35.59
CA TYR A 132 4.42 -13.23 -36.13
C TYR A 132 4.24 -14.07 -37.39
N LEU A 133 5.18 -14.00 -38.34
CA LEU A 133 5.15 -14.85 -39.52
C LEU A 133 5.18 -16.34 -39.15
N ALA A 134 6.03 -16.74 -38.21
CA ALA A 134 6.10 -18.12 -37.74
C ALA A 134 4.76 -18.61 -37.16
N VAL A 135 4.07 -17.77 -36.39
CA VAL A 135 2.71 -18.07 -35.90
C VAL A 135 1.75 -18.32 -37.06
N LEU A 136 1.75 -17.46 -38.09
CA LEU A 136 0.88 -17.65 -39.26
C LEU A 136 1.23 -18.92 -40.04
N HIS A 137 2.51 -19.24 -40.20
CA HIS A 137 2.96 -20.47 -40.84
C HIS A 137 2.49 -21.72 -40.09
N ILE A 138 2.62 -21.72 -38.75
CA ILE A 138 2.13 -22.82 -37.91
C ILE A 138 0.61 -22.95 -38.00
N LEU A 139 -0.13 -21.84 -37.98
CA LEU A 139 -1.60 -21.87 -38.03
C LEU A 139 -2.14 -22.34 -39.38
N LYS A 140 -1.40 -22.09 -40.47
CA LYS A 140 -1.78 -22.52 -41.81
C LYS A 140 -1.67 -24.04 -42.00
N ASP A 141 -0.65 -24.66 -41.40
CA ASP A 141 -0.47 -26.12 -41.42
C ASP A 141 0.06 -26.63 -40.07
N PRO A 142 -0.82 -26.75 -39.05
CA PRO A 142 -0.39 -27.13 -37.70
C PRO A 142 0.23 -28.53 -37.66
N ALA A 143 -0.29 -29.45 -38.48
CA ALA A 143 0.14 -30.84 -38.51
C ALA A 143 1.59 -30.98 -38.99
N ALA A 144 2.02 -30.20 -39.99
CA ALA A 144 3.40 -30.19 -40.46
C ALA A 144 4.40 -29.77 -39.37
N TYR A 145 3.97 -28.99 -38.39
CA TYR A 145 4.79 -28.55 -37.26
C TYR A 145 4.50 -29.33 -35.95
N GLY A 146 3.71 -30.42 -36.02
CA GLY A 146 3.42 -31.28 -34.88
C GLY A 146 2.40 -30.71 -33.87
N PHE A 147 1.59 -29.73 -34.28
CA PHE A 147 0.55 -29.14 -33.45
C PHE A 147 -0.83 -29.73 -33.75
N VAL A 148 -1.58 -29.96 -32.68
CA VAL A 148 -3.04 -30.20 -32.75
C VAL A 148 -3.70 -29.00 -32.09
N LEU A 149 -4.41 -28.19 -32.89
CA LEU A 149 -5.07 -26.99 -32.36
C LEU A 149 -6.39 -27.36 -31.68
N PRO A 150 -6.70 -26.73 -30.52
CA PRO A 150 -8.02 -26.86 -29.92
C PRO A 150 -9.10 -26.25 -30.83
N PRO A 151 -10.38 -26.65 -30.65
CA PRO A 151 -11.47 -26.01 -31.35
C PRO A 151 -11.54 -24.52 -30.96
N VAL A 152 -12.03 -23.70 -31.89
CA VAL A 152 -12.22 -22.26 -31.65
C VAL A 152 -13.32 -22.06 -30.60
N ASP A 153 -13.05 -21.20 -29.62
CA ASP A 153 -14.02 -20.83 -28.60
C ASP A 153 -15.27 -20.19 -29.21
N LYS A 154 -16.42 -20.50 -28.62
CA LYS A 154 -17.70 -19.90 -29.00
C LYS A 154 -17.72 -18.43 -28.61
N GLU A 155 -18.46 -17.64 -29.37
CA GLU A 155 -18.71 -16.25 -29.02
C GLU A 155 -19.53 -16.16 -27.73
N ILE A 156 -19.05 -15.32 -26.80
CA ILE A 156 -19.69 -15.12 -25.51
C ILE A 156 -20.87 -14.17 -25.73
N GLN A 157 -22.08 -14.67 -25.47
CA GLN A 157 -23.29 -13.85 -25.57
C GLN A 157 -23.50 -13.10 -24.27
N THR A 158 -23.59 -11.77 -24.35
CA THR A 158 -23.77 -10.89 -23.19
C THR A 158 -24.88 -9.90 -23.44
N ASP A 159 -25.55 -9.51 -22.35
CA ASP A 159 -26.45 -8.36 -22.32
C ASP A 159 -25.69 -7.16 -21.73
N VAL A 160 -26.05 -5.95 -22.14
CA VAL A 160 -25.44 -4.70 -21.65
C VAL A 160 -26.46 -3.97 -20.79
N VAL A 161 -26.09 -3.66 -19.54
CA VAL A 161 -26.94 -2.93 -18.60
C VAL A 161 -26.29 -1.60 -18.24
N VAL A 162 -27.08 -0.54 -18.31
CA VAL A 162 -26.67 0.81 -17.91
C VAL A 162 -27.03 1.03 -16.44
N THR A 163 -26.09 1.57 -15.67
CA THR A 163 -26.30 1.90 -14.25
C THR A 163 -25.60 3.20 -13.88
N ASN A 164 -26.17 3.94 -12.94
CA ASN A 164 -25.54 5.06 -12.25
C ASN A 164 -25.07 4.72 -10.82
N ARG A 165 -25.39 3.52 -10.33
CA ARG A 165 -25.09 3.06 -8.96
C ARG A 165 -23.75 2.36 -8.88
N GLN A 166 -23.06 2.58 -7.77
CA GLN A 166 -21.80 1.91 -7.44
C GLN A 166 -22.10 0.60 -6.73
N VAL A 167 -21.89 -0.52 -7.41
CA VAL A 167 -22.19 -1.85 -6.89
C VAL A 167 -21.00 -2.76 -7.12
N ASN A 168 -20.63 -3.54 -6.09
CA ASN A 168 -19.58 -4.53 -6.20
C ASN A 168 -20.06 -5.74 -7.02
N LEU A 169 -19.24 -6.19 -7.98
CA LEU A 169 -19.58 -7.32 -8.85
C LEU A 169 -19.79 -8.63 -8.07
N ARG A 170 -19.14 -8.82 -6.92
CA ARG A 170 -19.36 -10.03 -6.09
C ARG A 170 -20.74 -10.00 -5.47
N VAL A 171 -21.12 -8.88 -4.86
CA VAL A 171 -22.46 -8.71 -4.28
C VAL A 171 -23.53 -8.86 -5.36
N MET A 172 -23.29 -8.31 -6.54
CA MET A 172 -24.18 -8.49 -7.69
C MET A 172 -24.30 -9.96 -8.09
N ALA A 173 -23.17 -10.65 -8.32
CA ALA A 173 -23.10 -12.07 -8.66
C ALA A 173 -23.88 -12.95 -7.69
N ASP A 174 -23.68 -12.75 -6.39
CA ASP A 174 -24.32 -13.54 -5.33
C ASP A 174 -25.85 -13.38 -5.35
N ASN A 175 -26.36 -12.17 -5.67
CA ASN A 175 -27.80 -11.89 -5.71
C ASN A 175 -28.48 -12.36 -7.01
N ILE A 176 -27.76 -12.45 -8.12
CA ILE A 176 -28.32 -12.92 -9.41
C ILE A 176 -28.01 -14.40 -9.71
N GLY A 177 -27.30 -15.08 -8.79
CA GLY A 177 -26.90 -16.47 -8.94
C GLY A 177 -26.01 -16.70 -10.16
N VAL A 178 -24.98 -15.87 -10.33
CA VAL A 178 -23.95 -15.98 -11.38
C VAL A 178 -22.59 -16.08 -10.70
N PRO A 179 -21.65 -16.91 -11.20
CA PRO A 179 -20.28 -16.93 -10.68
C PRO A 179 -19.63 -15.54 -10.76
N TYR A 180 -19.02 -15.10 -9.65
CA TYR A 180 -18.29 -13.81 -9.62
C TYR A 180 -17.22 -13.71 -10.72
N GLU A 181 -16.51 -14.80 -10.97
CA GLU A 181 -15.45 -14.87 -11.98
C GLU A 181 -15.99 -14.57 -13.39
N GLU A 182 -17.20 -15.05 -13.70
CA GLU A 182 -17.87 -14.79 -14.99
C GLU A 182 -18.17 -13.30 -15.15
N LEU A 183 -18.85 -12.66 -14.18
CA LEU A 183 -19.10 -11.21 -14.23
C LEU A 183 -17.81 -10.39 -14.27
N ARG A 184 -16.78 -10.83 -13.53
CA ARG A 184 -15.49 -10.16 -13.50
C ARG A 184 -14.80 -10.24 -14.86
N ASP A 185 -14.88 -11.36 -15.55
CA ASP A 185 -14.19 -11.57 -16.83
C ASP A 185 -14.94 -10.94 -18.02
N LEU A 186 -16.26 -10.78 -17.90
CA LEU A 186 -17.08 -9.96 -18.81
C LEU A 186 -16.81 -8.45 -18.69
N ASN A 187 -16.34 -8.00 -17.52
CA ASN A 187 -16.06 -6.58 -17.23
C ASN A 187 -14.59 -6.38 -16.82
N PRO A 188 -13.64 -6.66 -17.73
CA PRO A 188 -12.22 -6.66 -17.41
C PRO A 188 -11.64 -5.29 -17.09
N ASP A 189 -12.26 -4.23 -17.61
CA ASP A 189 -11.93 -2.82 -17.44
C ASP A 189 -12.16 -2.29 -16.03
N LEU A 190 -13.06 -2.90 -15.25
CA LEU A 190 -13.35 -2.52 -13.87
C LEU A 190 -12.20 -2.86 -12.91
N ARG A 191 -11.44 -1.83 -12.52
CA ARG A 191 -10.23 -1.94 -11.67
C ARG A 191 -10.51 -2.39 -10.24
N TYR A 192 -11.70 -2.09 -9.71
CA TYR A 192 -12.12 -2.49 -8.36
C TYR A 192 -13.15 -3.62 -8.37
N SER A 193 -13.42 -4.23 -9.53
CA SER A 193 -14.55 -5.16 -9.68
C SER A 193 -15.86 -4.58 -9.12
N SER A 194 -16.08 -3.29 -9.36
CA SER A 194 -17.25 -2.54 -8.90
C SER A 194 -17.55 -1.45 -9.93
N THR A 195 -18.82 -1.18 -10.18
CA THR A 195 -19.24 -0.14 -11.13
C THR A 195 -18.81 1.25 -10.62
N PRO A 196 -18.37 2.15 -11.52
CA PRO A 196 -17.93 3.50 -11.15
C PRO A 196 -19.10 4.38 -10.68
N PRO A 197 -18.81 5.52 -10.05
CA PRO A 197 -19.82 6.56 -9.81
C PRO A 197 -20.20 7.19 -11.15
N GLY A 198 -21.50 7.39 -11.38
CA GLY A 198 -22.04 7.94 -12.62
C GLY A 198 -22.45 6.86 -13.62
N GLU A 199 -22.91 7.29 -14.79
CA GLU A 199 -23.43 6.38 -15.82
C GLU A 199 -22.33 5.47 -16.37
N TYR A 200 -22.58 4.17 -16.35
CA TYR A 200 -21.68 3.15 -16.86
C TYR A 200 -22.48 1.98 -17.42
N SER A 201 -22.03 1.49 -18.58
CA SER A 201 -22.56 0.30 -19.23
C SER A 201 -21.68 -0.89 -18.91
N PHE A 202 -22.24 -1.94 -18.32
CA PHE A 202 -21.52 -3.16 -17.97
C PHE A 202 -22.15 -4.38 -18.63
N ARG A 203 -21.33 -5.39 -18.91
CA ARG A 203 -21.75 -6.64 -19.57
C ARG A 203 -22.16 -7.67 -18.53
N MET A 204 -23.19 -8.45 -18.85
CA MET A 204 -23.63 -9.56 -18.00
C MET A 204 -24.03 -10.78 -18.85
N PRO A 205 -24.11 -11.98 -18.25
CA PRO A 205 -24.56 -13.17 -18.98
C PRO A 205 -26.00 -12.99 -19.47
N ARG A 206 -26.26 -13.50 -20.67
CA ARG A 206 -27.56 -13.36 -21.33
C ARG A 206 -28.72 -13.89 -20.48
N GLY A 207 -29.81 -13.13 -20.40
CA GLY A 207 -31.06 -13.51 -19.73
C GLY A 207 -31.11 -13.23 -18.22
N LYS A 208 -30.10 -12.56 -17.66
CA LYS A 208 -30.04 -12.19 -16.24
C LYS A 208 -30.47 -10.74 -15.96
N GLU A 209 -30.75 -9.95 -16.99
CA GLU A 209 -31.15 -8.54 -16.91
C GLU A 209 -32.37 -8.33 -16.01
N THR A 210 -33.44 -9.11 -16.22
CA THR A 210 -34.69 -8.98 -15.46
C THR A 210 -34.51 -9.29 -13.97
N LEU A 211 -33.70 -10.30 -13.66
CA LEU A 211 -33.37 -10.68 -12.30
C LEU A 211 -32.56 -9.57 -11.63
N LEU A 212 -31.56 -9.03 -12.32
CA LEU A 212 -30.79 -7.90 -11.84
C LEU A 212 -31.69 -6.70 -11.53
N ALA A 213 -32.55 -6.28 -12.47
CA ALA A 213 -33.46 -5.16 -12.28
C ALA A 213 -34.32 -5.29 -10.99
N SER A 214 -34.73 -6.52 -10.64
CA SER A 214 -35.53 -6.78 -9.43
C SER A 214 -34.75 -6.64 -8.10
N VAL A 215 -33.44 -6.87 -8.12
CA VAL A 215 -32.57 -6.82 -6.93
C VAL A 215 -31.74 -5.55 -6.87
N PHE A 216 -31.53 -4.88 -8.00
CA PHE A 216 -30.52 -3.84 -8.17
C PHE A 216 -30.71 -2.71 -7.18
N GLU A 217 -31.95 -2.20 -7.04
CA GLU A 217 -32.30 -1.13 -6.10
C GLU A 217 -32.00 -1.49 -4.64
N LYS A 218 -32.03 -2.77 -4.27
CA LYS A 218 -31.79 -3.24 -2.90
C LYS A 218 -30.32 -3.48 -2.59
N LEU A 219 -29.42 -3.45 -3.59
CA LEU A 219 -28.01 -3.72 -3.38
C LEU A 219 -27.33 -2.57 -2.62
N PRO A 220 -26.39 -2.89 -1.71
CA PRO A 220 -25.64 -1.86 -0.99
C PRO A 220 -24.72 -1.10 -1.94
N GLU A 221 -24.63 0.21 -1.75
CA GLU A 221 -23.66 1.03 -2.46
C GLU A 221 -22.24 0.68 -2.02
N TRP A 222 -21.39 0.36 -2.99
CA TRP A 222 -20.00 0.06 -2.75
C TRP A 222 -19.15 1.32 -2.83
N GLN A 223 -18.34 1.55 -1.80
CA GLN A 223 -17.34 2.59 -1.79
C GLN A 223 -15.94 1.97 -1.77
N PRO A 224 -14.98 2.56 -2.49
CA PRO A 224 -13.63 2.03 -2.50
C PRO A 224 -13.02 2.19 -1.12
N PRO A 225 -12.25 1.18 -0.64
CA PRO A 225 -11.60 1.29 0.65
C PRO A 225 -10.73 2.55 0.66
N VAL A 226 -11.03 3.48 1.56
CA VAL A 226 -10.17 4.64 1.78
C VAL A 226 -8.93 4.09 2.47
N PRO A 227 -7.71 4.24 1.89
CA PRO A 227 -6.51 3.80 2.56
C PRO A 227 -6.40 4.51 3.90
N ASP A 228 -6.06 3.75 4.95
CA ASP A 228 -5.77 4.33 6.26
C ASP A 228 -4.76 5.47 6.08
N SER A 229 -4.94 6.56 6.81
CA SER A 229 -4.09 7.73 6.62
C SER A 229 -3.49 8.20 7.93
N VAL A 230 -2.23 8.63 7.86
CA VAL A 230 -1.52 9.26 8.96
C VAL A 230 -1.31 10.72 8.60
N ILE A 231 -1.57 11.62 9.53
CA ILE A 231 -1.25 13.04 9.35
C ILE A 231 0.25 13.23 9.56
N HIS A 232 0.92 13.78 8.54
CA HIS A 232 2.33 14.14 8.58
C HIS A 232 2.51 15.64 8.37
N ARG A 233 3.13 16.29 9.36
CA ARG A 233 3.51 17.70 9.27
C ARG A 233 4.82 17.85 8.50
N VAL A 234 4.78 18.57 7.39
CA VAL A 234 5.92 18.82 6.50
C VAL A 234 6.97 19.66 7.21
N ARG A 235 8.20 19.17 7.26
CA ARG A 235 9.36 19.85 7.85
C ARG A 235 10.18 20.58 6.78
N LYS A 236 11.03 21.51 7.22
CA LYS A 236 11.96 22.23 6.34
C LYS A 236 12.87 21.21 5.64
N GLY A 237 12.91 21.27 4.30
CA GLY A 237 13.73 20.38 3.46
C GLY A 237 13.08 19.05 3.08
N GLU A 238 11.88 18.71 3.56
CA GLU A 238 11.17 17.51 3.11
C GLU A 238 10.58 17.71 1.71
N THR A 239 10.58 16.64 0.91
CA THR A 239 9.94 16.57 -0.42
C THR A 239 8.86 15.50 -0.42
N LEU A 240 7.87 15.60 -1.31
CA LEU A 240 6.86 14.55 -1.46
C LEU A 240 7.49 13.19 -1.78
N SER A 241 8.57 13.16 -2.56
CA SER A 241 9.32 11.94 -2.84
C SER A 241 9.93 11.33 -1.57
N GLY A 242 10.58 12.16 -0.72
CA GLY A 242 11.12 11.70 0.57
C GLY A 242 10.04 11.20 1.52
N ILE A 243 8.92 11.93 1.62
CA ILE A 243 7.76 11.54 2.43
C ILE A 243 7.17 10.22 1.92
N SER A 244 6.99 10.07 0.60
CA SER A 244 6.43 8.85 -0.01
C SER A 244 7.27 7.61 0.32
N LYS A 245 8.60 7.70 0.21
CA LYS A 245 9.53 6.63 0.57
C LYS A 245 9.43 6.27 2.06
N LYS A 246 9.39 7.27 2.94
CA LYS A 246 9.29 7.09 4.40
C LYS A 246 8.04 6.31 4.81
N TYR A 247 6.90 6.62 4.18
CA TYR A 247 5.62 5.98 4.48
C TYR A 247 5.29 4.80 3.56
N ARG A 248 6.24 4.39 2.70
CA ARG A 248 6.07 3.30 1.72
C ARG A 248 4.81 3.45 0.87
N THR A 249 4.59 4.67 0.38
CA THR A 249 3.45 5.03 -0.46
C THR A 249 3.95 5.72 -1.74
N SER A 250 3.04 6.12 -2.63
CA SER A 250 3.40 6.84 -3.85
C SER A 250 3.15 8.34 -3.71
N VAL A 251 3.96 9.15 -4.42
CA VAL A 251 3.77 10.60 -4.52
C VAL A 251 2.36 10.92 -5.04
N GLY A 252 1.91 10.19 -6.07
CA GLY A 252 0.56 10.35 -6.63
C GLY A 252 -0.56 10.06 -5.62
N ALA A 253 -0.40 9.04 -4.76
CA ALA A 253 -1.38 8.74 -3.72
C ALA A 253 -1.45 9.84 -2.65
N ILE A 254 -0.30 10.38 -2.23
CA ILE A 254 -0.26 11.54 -1.31
C ILE A 254 -0.92 12.75 -1.97
N MET A 255 -0.56 13.06 -3.21
CA MET A 255 -1.13 14.20 -3.93
C MET A 255 -2.64 14.07 -4.10
N GLY A 256 -3.12 12.91 -4.54
CA GLY A 256 -4.54 12.62 -4.71
C GLY A 256 -5.33 12.75 -3.41
N LEU A 257 -4.81 12.22 -2.29
CA LEU A 257 -5.49 12.29 -0.99
C LEU A 257 -5.53 13.72 -0.40
N ASN A 258 -4.62 14.60 -0.84
CA ASN A 258 -4.52 15.99 -0.36
C ASN A 258 -4.91 17.03 -1.42
N GLY A 259 -5.47 16.62 -2.57
CA GLY A 259 -5.87 17.54 -3.64
C GLY A 259 -4.73 18.35 -4.26
N LEU A 260 -3.47 17.88 -4.16
CA LEU A 260 -2.32 18.60 -4.69
C LEU A 260 -2.21 18.40 -6.20
N ARG A 261 -2.25 19.49 -6.97
CA ARG A 261 -2.13 19.46 -8.44
C ARG A 261 -0.69 19.36 -8.95
N SER A 262 0.30 19.68 -8.12
CA SER A 262 1.72 19.61 -8.47
C SER A 262 2.58 19.32 -7.25
N THR A 263 3.70 18.63 -7.48
CA THR A 263 4.71 18.37 -6.45
C THR A 263 5.40 19.66 -5.97
N LYS A 264 5.32 20.73 -6.75
CA LYS A 264 5.88 22.05 -6.44
C LYS A 264 5.08 22.81 -5.37
N TYR A 265 3.85 22.39 -5.07
CA TYR A 265 2.99 23.10 -4.10
C TYR A 265 3.19 22.67 -2.64
N LEU A 266 4.28 21.97 -2.32
CA LEU A 266 4.56 21.54 -0.95
C LEU A 266 5.08 22.71 -0.10
N LYS A 267 4.33 23.11 0.94
CA LYS A 267 4.77 24.14 1.90
C LYS A 267 5.18 23.53 3.24
N VAL A 268 6.22 24.10 3.84
CA VAL A 268 6.66 23.75 5.20
C VAL A 268 5.54 24.06 6.19
N GLY A 269 5.30 23.14 7.12
CA GLY A 269 4.29 23.24 8.16
C GLY A 269 2.92 22.68 7.79
N TRP A 270 2.68 22.29 6.53
CA TRP A 270 1.43 21.66 6.11
C TRP A 270 1.22 20.29 6.74
N ASN A 271 -0.03 19.98 7.06
CA ASN A 271 -0.46 18.67 7.53
C ASN A 271 -0.99 17.87 6.35
N LEU A 272 -0.21 16.92 5.86
CA LEU A 272 -0.60 16.03 4.77
C LEU A 272 -1.21 14.74 5.31
N LYS A 273 -2.34 14.32 4.75
CA LYS A 273 -2.88 12.97 4.90
C LYS A 273 -2.04 12.02 4.06
N ILE A 274 -1.27 11.15 4.69
CA ILE A 274 -0.42 10.19 3.99
C ILE A 274 -1.11 8.83 3.98
N PRO A 275 -1.48 8.27 2.81
CA PRO A 275 -2.07 6.95 2.74
C PRO A 275 -1.02 5.90 3.10
N VAL A 276 -1.36 5.06 4.05
CA VAL A 276 -0.52 3.98 4.60
C VAL A 276 -1.24 2.64 4.45
N GLY A 277 -0.48 1.55 4.29
CA GLY A 277 -1.07 0.22 4.28
C GLY A 277 -1.57 -0.18 5.67
N LYS A 278 -2.54 -1.11 5.73
CA LYS A 278 -3.12 -1.62 7.00
C LYS A 278 -2.06 -2.02 8.02
N GLN A 279 -0.97 -2.67 7.58
CA GLN A 279 0.13 -3.05 8.46
C GLN A 279 0.83 -1.86 9.14
N TYR A 280 1.02 -0.74 8.42
CA TYR A 280 1.62 0.48 8.99
C TYR A 280 0.62 1.22 9.88
N ALA A 281 -0.67 1.22 9.52
CA ALA A 281 -1.73 1.77 10.34
C ALA A 281 -1.88 1.01 11.66
N SER A 282 -1.94 -0.32 11.62
CA SER A 282 -2.05 -1.19 12.80
C SER A 282 -0.81 -1.11 13.69
N ALA A 283 0.41 -1.11 13.13
CA ALA A 283 1.66 -0.97 13.90
C ALA A 283 1.80 0.39 14.61
N LYS A 284 1.04 1.40 14.18
CA LYS A 284 1.02 2.74 14.80
C LYS A 284 -0.22 2.97 15.69
N GLN A 285 -1.32 2.27 15.41
CA GLN A 285 -2.52 2.20 16.26
C GLN A 285 -2.26 1.42 17.55
N THR A 286 -1.38 0.43 17.55
CA THR A 286 -0.89 -0.21 18.80
C THR A 286 -0.10 0.76 19.70
N VAL A 287 0.21 1.97 19.23
CA VAL A 287 0.98 2.98 19.97
C VAL A 287 0.23 4.32 20.09
N SER A 288 -1.09 4.35 19.83
CA SER A 288 -1.92 5.54 20.07
C SER A 288 -3.11 5.17 20.98
N PRO A 289 -3.30 5.87 22.11
CA PRO A 289 -4.28 5.48 23.12
C PRO A 289 -5.70 5.71 22.59
N SER A 290 -6.55 4.70 22.76
CA SER A 290 -7.98 4.80 22.54
C SER A 290 -8.55 5.93 23.41
N ARG A 291 -9.18 6.91 22.74
CA ARG A 291 -9.98 7.95 23.38
C ARG A 291 -11.28 7.31 23.88
N GLN A 292 -11.28 6.82 25.11
CA GLN A 292 -12.49 6.62 25.91
C GLN A 292 -12.47 7.60 27.08
N GLN A 293 -13.52 8.42 27.08
CA GLN A 293 -14.09 9.25 28.16
C GLN A 293 -13.20 10.24 28.91
N SER A 294 -13.72 11.46 28.94
CA SER A 294 -13.22 12.67 29.56
C SER A 294 -12.87 12.51 31.04
N VAL A 295 -11.60 12.76 31.37
CA VAL A 295 -11.21 13.33 32.65
C VAL A 295 -10.32 14.54 32.34
N ILE A 296 -10.65 15.68 32.93
CA ILE A 296 -9.88 16.92 32.82
C ILE A 296 -8.52 16.69 33.50
N GLU A 297 -7.50 16.30 32.73
CA GLU A 297 -6.13 16.20 33.26
C GLU A 297 -5.43 17.55 33.18
N LYS A 298 -5.39 18.25 34.32
CA LYS A 298 -4.48 19.38 34.56
C LYS A 298 -3.03 18.96 34.36
N SER A 299 -2.30 19.78 33.60
CA SER A 299 -0.86 19.71 33.26
C SER A 299 0.04 19.27 34.42
N PRO A 300 1.13 18.52 34.16
CA PRO A 300 2.09 18.15 35.21
C PRO A 300 2.82 19.40 35.74
N GLU A 301 2.97 19.49 37.06
CA GLU A 301 3.70 20.54 37.75
C GLU A 301 5.20 20.46 37.41
N ILE A 302 5.78 21.58 36.96
CA ILE A 302 7.20 21.67 36.58
C ILE A 302 7.96 22.29 37.76
N TYR A 303 8.92 21.56 38.32
CA TYR A 303 9.82 22.02 39.36
C TYR A 303 11.19 22.39 38.77
N VAL A 304 11.75 23.54 39.14
CA VAL A 304 13.08 23.98 38.69
C VAL A 304 14.09 23.73 39.81
N VAL A 305 15.14 22.95 39.50
CA VAL A 305 16.17 22.52 40.47
C VAL A 305 16.92 23.72 41.07
N ARG A 306 17.01 23.78 42.40
CA ARG A 306 17.69 24.84 43.15
C ARG A 306 19.05 24.38 43.70
N ASN A 307 19.88 25.33 44.13
CA ASN A 307 21.17 25.03 44.76
C ASN A 307 20.95 24.21 46.05
N GLY A 308 21.64 23.06 46.16
CA GLY A 308 21.48 22.11 47.27
C GLY A 308 20.44 21.00 47.06
N ASP A 309 19.68 21.01 45.94
CA ASP A 309 18.73 19.94 45.63
C ASP A 309 19.41 18.67 45.10
N SER A 310 18.87 17.51 45.47
CA SER A 310 19.17 16.20 44.90
C SER A 310 17.88 15.53 44.44
N LEU A 311 17.95 14.55 43.53
CA LEU A 311 16.74 13.83 43.11
C LEU A 311 16.00 13.19 44.29
N TRP A 312 16.72 12.79 45.34
CA TRP A 312 16.14 12.21 46.54
C TRP A 312 15.42 13.25 47.41
N THR A 313 16.02 14.41 47.65
CA THR A 313 15.36 15.49 48.43
C THR A 313 14.14 16.06 47.69
N ILE A 314 14.21 16.14 46.36
CA ILE A 314 13.06 16.51 45.52
C ILE A 314 11.99 15.41 45.55
N ALA A 315 12.36 14.12 45.41
CA ALA A 315 11.42 13.02 45.49
C ALA A 315 10.65 13.00 46.81
N ASN A 316 11.35 13.18 47.92
CA ASN A 316 10.73 13.20 49.25
C ASN A 316 9.79 14.41 49.43
N ARG A 317 10.21 15.60 48.98
CA ARG A 317 9.38 16.83 49.05
C ARG A 317 8.06 16.69 48.28
N PHE A 318 8.06 15.96 47.16
CA PHE A 318 6.90 15.79 46.29
C PHE A 318 6.19 14.45 46.49
N GLY A 319 6.53 13.68 47.54
CA GLY A 319 5.88 12.40 47.86
C GLY A 319 6.00 11.36 46.73
N THR A 320 7.17 11.31 46.08
CA THR A 320 7.43 10.41 44.94
C THR A 320 8.80 9.72 45.10
N THR A 321 9.24 8.97 44.08
CA THR A 321 10.55 8.29 44.08
C THR A 321 11.50 8.91 43.07
N THR A 322 12.81 8.82 43.35
CA THR A 322 13.87 9.24 42.42
C THR A 322 13.72 8.57 41.06
N LYS A 323 13.38 7.27 41.06
CA LYS A 323 13.13 6.47 39.86
C LYS A 323 11.94 7.01 39.05
N ALA A 324 10.85 7.40 39.72
CA ALA A 324 9.68 7.98 39.05
C ALA A 324 10.01 9.34 38.41
N ILE A 325 10.78 10.19 39.09
CA ILE A 325 11.23 11.48 38.52
C ILE A 325 12.17 11.23 37.33
N MET A 326 13.14 10.32 37.46
CA MET A 326 14.10 10.00 36.40
C MET A 326 13.41 9.40 35.19
N SER A 327 12.46 8.48 35.36
CA SER A 327 11.70 7.91 34.26
C SER A 327 10.82 8.95 33.57
N LEU A 328 10.18 9.83 34.34
CA LEU A 328 9.29 10.87 33.80
C LEU A 328 10.06 11.93 33.00
N ASN A 329 11.30 12.22 33.41
CA ASN A 329 12.17 13.20 32.77
C ASN A 329 13.22 12.61 31.83
N ARG A 330 13.20 11.28 31.63
CA ARG A 330 14.18 10.53 30.81
C ARG A 330 15.63 10.80 31.19
N LEU A 331 15.91 10.88 32.49
CA LEU A 331 17.25 11.08 33.03
C LEU A 331 18.00 9.75 33.11
N SER A 332 19.20 9.68 32.55
CA SER A 332 20.07 8.51 32.61
C SER A 332 20.94 8.43 33.87
N SER A 333 21.01 9.52 34.65
CA SER A 333 21.78 9.57 35.90
C SER A 333 21.10 10.48 36.94
N ALA A 334 21.50 10.34 38.21
CA ALA A 334 20.95 11.12 39.31
C ALA A 334 21.53 12.54 39.44
N ARG A 335 22.44 12.95 38.54
CA ARG A 335 23.08 14.27 38.56
C ARG A 335 22.12 15.33 38.01
N LEU A 336 21.91 16.40 38.77
CA LEU A 336 21.05 17.51 38.40
C LEU A 336 21.86 18.80 38.21
N GLY A 337 21.50 19.59 37.20
CA GLY A 337 22.02 20.95 37.02
C GLY A 337 21.12 21.98 37.70
N ILE A 338 21.71 23.01 38.31
CA ILE A 338 20.95 24.14 38.88
C ILE A 338 20.19 24.83 37.72
N GLY A 339 18.89 25.08 37.92
CA GLY A 339 18.01 25.66 36.88
C GLY A 339 17.38 24.64 35.93
N GLN A 340 17.67 23.36 36.07
CA GLN A 340 17.07 22.30 35.23
C GLN A 340 15.58 22.12 35.55
N PRO A 341 14.67 22.19 34.56
CA PRO A 341 13.25 21.92 34.78
C PRO A 341 12.98 20.42 34.82
N LEU A 342 12.28 19.96 35.86
CA LEU A 342 11.83 18.58 36.06
C LEU A 342 10.31 18.54 36.11
N LYS A 343 9.71 17.66 35.32
CA LYS A 343 8.30 17.28 35.43
C LYS A 343 8.13 16.39 36.66
N MET A 344 7.23 16.78 37.55
CA MET A 344 7.00 16.03 38.79
C MET A 344 5.85 15.02 38.62
N PRO A 345 6.02 13.76 39.07
CA PRO A 345 4.92 12.82 39.20
C PRO A 345 3.93 13.35 40.25
N LYS A 346 2.62 13.30 40.00
CA LYS A 346 1.63 13.58 41.06
C LYS A 346 1.68 12.47 42.11
N PRO A 347 1.46 12.78 43.40
CA PRO A 347 1.39 11.75 44.43
C PRO A 347 0.17 10.86 44.17
N THR A 348 0.40 9.61 43.81
CA THR A 348 -0.64 8.58 43.83
C THR A 348 -0.78 8.12 45.27
N VAL A 349 -1.80 8.59 45.99
CA VAL A 349 -2.22 7.97 47.25
C VAL A 349 -2.78 6.60 46.87
N ILE A 350 -1.99 5.55 47.08
CA ILE A 350 -2.45 4.17 46.95
C ILE A 350 -3.17 3.85 48.26
N ALA A 351 -4.51 3.85 48.22
CA ALA A 351 -5.31 3.29 49.30
C ALA A 351 -5.04 1.77 49.38
N GLN A 352 -4.41 1.32 50.47
CA GLN A 352 -4.20 -0.08 50.77
C GLN A 352 -5.42 -0.66 51.48
N SER A 353 -6.07 -1.65 50.87
CA SER A 353 -7.04 -2.52 51.52
C SER A 353 -6.32 -3.44 52.52
N HIS A 354 -6.70 -3.33 53.80
CA HIS A 354 -6.33 -4.26 54.87
C HIS A 354 -7.18 -5.53 54.75
N SER A 355 -6.71 -6.74 55.04
CA SER A 355 -6.68 -7.39 56.38
C SER A 355 -6.17 -8.84 56.24
N PRO A 356 -5.89 -9.63 57.31
CA PRO A 356 -5.32 -9.36 58.63
C PRO A 356 -4.06 -10.23 58.91
N GLY A 357 -3.14 -9.76 59.75
CA GLY A 357 -1.98 -10.55 60.20
C GLY A 357 -0.88 -9.67 60.80
N GLN A 358 -1.07 -9.29 62.05
CA GLN A 358 -0.14 -8.44 62.80
C GLN A 358 1.17 -9.18 63.10
N VAL A 359 2.29 -8.70 62.56
CA VAL A 359 3.58 -8.65 63.26
C VAL A 359 4.13 -7.26 63.02
N VAL A 360 4.14 -6.42 64.04
CA VAL A 360 4.65 -5.04 63.97
C VAL A 360 6.16 -5.14 63.75
N ALA A 361 6.63 -4.86 62.54
CA ALA A 361 8.05 -4.85 62.22
C ALA A 361 8.74 -3.69 62.96
N GLY A 362 9.88 -3.96 63.59
CA GLY A 362 10.76 -2.91 64.10
C GLY A 362 11.59 -2.31 62.97
N GLU A 363 12.02 -1.07 63.11
CA GLU A 363 12.90 -0.40 62.14
C GLU A 363 14.34 -0.33 62.68
N CYS A 364 15.34 -0.58 61.83
CA CYS A 364 16.75 -0.49 62.16
C CYS A 364 17.50 0.34 61.11
N THR A 365 18.21 1.39 61.54
CA THR A 365 19.05 2.20 60.66
C THR A 365 20.43 1.55 60.48
N VAL A 366 20.81 1.27 59.24
CA VAL A 366 22.11 0.73 58.82
C VAL A 366 23.21 1.72 59.21
N MET A 367 24.17 1.30 60.02
CA MET A 367 25.31 2.12 60.42
C MET A 367 26.52 1.87 59.51
N LYS A 368 27.51 2.77 59.56
CA LYS A 368 28.74 2.62 58.78
C LYS A 368 29.51 1.38 59.25
N GLY A 369 29.61 0.36 58.39
CA GLY A 369 30.25 -0.92 58.70
C GLY A 369 29.28 -2.11 58.80
N ASP A 370 27.97 -1.86 58.76
CA ASP A 370 26.97 -2.93 58.78
C ASP A 370 26.87 -3.67 57.43
N SER A 371 26.53 -4.96 57.52
CA SER A 371 26.20 -5.82 56.39
C SER A 371 24.82 -6.47 56.59
N PRO A 372 24.16 -6.96 55.53
CA PRO A 372 22.91 -7.71 55.67
C PRO A 372 23.04 -8.89 56.63
N TYR A 373 24.22 -9.51 56.69
CA TYR A 373 24.52 -10.59 57.63
C TYR A 373 24.54 -10.13 59.08
N THR A 374 25.26 -9.05 59.40
CA THR A 374 25.39 -8.56 60.78
C THR A 374 24.07 -8.03 61.34
N ILE A 375 23.25 -7.39 60.50
CA ILE A 375 21.93 -6.90 60.89
C ILE A 375 20.95 -8.07 61.08
N ALA A 376 20.93 -9.05 60.18
CA ALA A 376 20.04 -10.21 60.31
C ALA A 376 20.35 -10.99 61.59
N HIS A 377 21.63 -11.26 61.86
CA HIS A 377 22.08 -11.96 63.05
C HIS A 377 21.72 -11.20 64.35
N LYS A 378 21.89 -9.87 64.38
CA LYS A 378 21.57 -9.03 65.54
C LYS A 378 20.08 -9.04 65.91
N HIS A 379 19.22 -9.31 64.93
CA HIS A 379 17.76 -9.34 65.07
C HIS A 379 17.17 -10.76 64.97
N GLY A 380 18.00 -11.80 65.06
CA GLY A 380 17.55 -13.21 65.06
C GLY A 380 16.87 -13.65 63.75
N LEU A 381 17.23 -13.02 62.63
CA LEU A 381 16.72 -13.31 61.30
C LEU A 381 17.74 -14.06 60.45
N SER A 382 17.27 -14.86 59.49
CA SER A 382 18.11 -15.28 58.38
C SER A 382 18.37 -14.09 57.45
N VAL A 383 19.52 -14.07 56.77
CA VAL A 383 19.85 -12.99 55.82
C VAL A 383 18.80 -12.92 54.70
N GLU A 384 18.30 -14.07 54.27
CA GLU A 384 17.33 -14.18 53.20
C GLU A 384 15.96 -13.63 53.60
N ASP A 385 15.53 -13.84 54.85
CA ASP A 385 14.30 -13.26 55.38
C ASP A 385 14.43 -11.74 55.56
N LEU A 386 15.58 -11.24 56.03
CA LEU A 386 15.85 -9.81 56.14
C LEU A 386 15.78 -9.14 54.76
N LEU A 387 16.45 -9.73 53.76
CA LEU A 387 16.46 -9.19 52.40
C LEU A 387 15.06 -9.23 51.78
N ARG A 388 14.35 -10.36 51.87
CA ARG A 388 13.00 -10.51 51.33
C ARG A 388 12.01 -9.52 51.96
N MET A 389 12.07 -9.32 53.28
CA MET A 389 11.20 -8.38 54.00
C MET A 389 11.41 -6.92 53.58
N ASN A 390 12.63 -6.60 53.12
CA ASN A 390 12.98 -5.26 52.66
C ASN A 390 12.95 -5.13 51.12
N GLY A 391 12.43 -6.14 50.41
CA GLY A 391 12.39 -6.15 48.94
C GLY A 391 13.77 -6.17 48.28
N LEU A 392 14.79 -6.62 49.00
CA LEU A 392 16.18 -6.75 48.58
C LEU A 392 16.50 -8.19 48.17
N ASN A 393 17.60 -8.39 47.45
CA ASN A 393 18.14 -9.70 47.09
C ASN A 393 19.66 -9.76 47.37
N SER A 394 20.28 -10.92 47.15
CA SER A 394 21.71 -11.15 47.43
C SER A 394 22.69 -10.26 46.66
N ARG A 395 22.24 -9.58 45.60
CA ARG A 395 23.03 -8.60 44.83
C ARG A 395 22.76 -7.15 45.24
N SER A 396 21.84 -6.94 46.18
CA SER A 396 21.45 -5.61 46.63
C SER A 396 22.45 -5.08 47.66
N THR A 397 22.95 -3.87 47.43
CA THR A 397 23.86 -3.19 48.35
C THR A 397 23.05 -2.34 49.34
N ILE A 398 23.34 -2.45 50.63
CA ILE A 398 22.80 -1.57 51.67
C ILE A 398 23.77 -0.42 51.95
N PHE A 399 23.24 0.74 52.35
CA PHE A 399 24.05 1.94 52.57
C PHE A 399 23.89 2.48 54.00
N PRO A 400 24.93 3.08 54.60
CA PRO A 400 24.81 3.75 55.89
C PRO A 400 23.73 4.84 55.87
N GLY A 401 22.85 4.84 56.87
CA GLY A 401 21.67 5.70 56.99
C GLY A 401 20.39 5.09 56.41
N GLN A 402 20.45 3.95 55.72
CA GLN A 402 19.27 3.25 55.21
C GLN A 402 18.48 2.60 56.36
N VAL A 403 17.16 2.74 56.38
CA VAL A 403 16.31 2.07 57.37
C VAL A 403 15.82 0.74 56.81
N LEU A 404 16.02 -0.35 57.56
CA LEU A 404 15.56 -1.69 57.23
C LEU A 404 14.51 -2.16 58.25
N MET A 405 13.48 -2.81 57.74
CA MET A 405 12.47 -3.53 58.50
C MET A 405 13.08 -4.81 59.08
N VAL A 406 12.97 -4.98 60.39
CA VAL A 406 13.44 -6.14 61.15
C VAL A 406 12.30 -6.69 62.01
N LYS A 407 12.43 -7.92 62.52
CA LYS A 407 11.50 -8.41 63.53
C LYS A 407 11.70 -7.64 64.84
N PRO A 408 10.63 -7.32 65.59
CA PRO A 408 10.76 -6.77 66.93
C PRO A 408 11.50 -7.79 67.82
N LYS A 409 12.23 -7.28 68.81
CA LYS A 409 12.89 -8.13 69.81
C LYS A 409 11.88 -8.81 70.73
#